data_AF-A0A5E4QS61-F1
#
_entry.id   AF-A0A5E4QS61-F1
#
_cell.length_a   1.000
_cell.length_b   1.000
_cell.length_c   1.000
_cell.angle_alpha   90.00
_cell.angle_beta   90.00
_cell.angle_gamma   90.00
#
_symmetry.space_group_name_H-M   'P 1'
#
loop_
_entity.id
_entity.type
_entity.pdbx_description
1 polymer ?
#
loop_
_entity_poly.entity_id
_entity_poly.type
_entity_poly.pdbx_seq_one_letter_code
_entity_poly.pdbx_strand_id
1 'polypeptide(L)' 'MLLWCVLQAAQVADQVYSCGWETLPAPALRRSLLIMLARAQLPTYFRAYDMLTFNMEMFVSIMQTAYSMYTLLRT' A
#
# COMPACT_ATOMS: atom_id res chain seq x y z
N MET A 1 5.66 5.26 8.53
CA MET A 1 6.49 4.43 7.63
C MET A 1 5.66 3.84 6.49
N LEU A 2 4.51 3.19 6.74
CA LEU A 2 3.63 2.67 5.69
C LEU A 2 3.04 3.76 4.76
N LEU A 3 2.66 4.92 5.31
CA LEU A 3 2.13 6.04 4.53
C LEU A 3 3.14 6.60 3.50
N TRP A 4 4.44 6.55 3.83
CA TRP A 4 5.51 7.01 2.95
C TRP A 4 5.69 6.09 1.74
N CYS A 5 5.63 4.77 1.92
CA CYS A 5 5.69 3.82 0.81
C CYS A 5 4.51 4.00 -0.16
N VAL A 6 3.30 4.21 0.36
CA VAL A 6 2.11 4.40 -0.48
C VAL A 6 2.23 5.69 -1.30
N LEU A 7 2.67 6.79 -0.68
CA LEU A 7 2.91 8.05 -1.38
C LEU A 7 4.02 7.93 -2.43
N GLN A 8 5.13 7.25 -2.10
CA GLN A 8 6.23 7.03 -3.04
C GLN A 8 5.80 6.15 -4.22
N ALA A 9 5.02 5.09 -3.99
CA ALA A 9 4.49 4.24 -5.07
C ALA A 9 3.56 5.03 -6.01
N ALA A 10 2.70 5.88 -5.45
CA ALA A 10 1.81 6.75 -6.22
C ALA A 10 2.60 7.79 -7.04
N GLN A 11 3.62 8.42 -6.45
CA GLN A 11 4.50 9.36 -7.16
C GLN A 11 5.25 8.68 -8.30
N VAL A 12 5.77 7.46 -8.10
CA VAL A 12 6.43 6.69 -9.15
C VAL A 12 5.47 6.36 -10.29
N ALA A 13 4.22 5.97 -9.99
CA ALA A 13 3.21 5.71 -11.01
C ALA A 13 2.91 6.97 -11.86
N ASP A 14 2.80 8.13 -11.21
CA ASP A 14 2.54 9.42 -11.86
C ASP A 14 3.70 9.88 -12.77
N GLN A 15 4.94 9.69 -12.31
CA GLN A 15 6.14 9.96 -13.11
C GLN A 15 6.29 9.00 -14.30
N VAL A 16 5.96 7.72 -14.12
CA VAL A 16 5.97 6.72 -15.20
C VAL A 16 4.88 7.03 -16.23
N TYR A 17 3.72 7.52 -15.81
CA TYR A 17 2.67 7.92 -16.75
C TYR A 17 3.05 9.18 -17.54
N SER A 18 3.67 10.16 -16.89
CA SER A 18 4.09 11.44 -17.49
C SER A 18 5.38 11.37 -18.34
N CYS A 19 6.05 10.22 -18.42
CA CYS A 19 7.32 10.09 -19.16
C CYS A 19 7.19 10.11 -20.70
N GLY A 20 6.00 10.37 -21.26
CA GLY A 20 5.81 10.46 -22.71
C GLY A 20 5.95 9.11 -23.43
N TRP A 21 5.64 8.00 -22.72
CA TRP A 21 5.71 6.61 -23.21
C TRP A 21 5.03 6.35 -24.55
N GLU A 22 4.12 7.24 -24.95
CA GLU A 22 3.40 7.20 -26.22
C GLU A 22 4.29 7.42 -27.45
N THR A 23 5.33 8.24 -27.31
CA THR A 23 6.24 8.64 -28.39
C THR A 23 7.45 7.72 -28.55
N LEU A 24 7.63 6.74 -27.65
CA LEU A 24 8.78 5.85 -27.71
C LEU A 24 8.63 4.79 -28.82
N PRO A 25 9.61 4.66 -29.73
CA PRO A 25 9.56 3.72 -30.86
C PRO A 25 9.81 2.26 -30.45
N ALA A 26 10.12 1.99 -29.18
CA ALA A 26 10.49 0.66 -28.69
C ALA A 26 9.28 -0.06 -28.04
N PRO A 27 8.64 -1.05 -28.72
CA PRO A 27 7.47 -1.74 -28.20
C PRO A 27 7.78 -2.57 -26.93
N ALA A 28 9.01 -3.06 -26.79
CA ALA A 28 9.45 -3.79 -25.59
C ALA A 28 9.47 -2.91 -24.33
N LEU A 29 9.94 -1.66 -24.47
CA LEU A 29 9.98 -0.68 -23.39
C LEU A 29 8.58 -0.22 -22.99
N ARG A 30 7.68 -0.07 -23.97
CA ARG A 30 6.26 0.24 -23.71
C ARG A 30 5.60 -0.85 -22.87
N ARG A 31 5.87 -2.12 -23.19
CA ARG A 31 5.31 -3.27 -22.47
C ARG A 31 5.86 -3.36 -21.04
N SER A 32 7.14 -3.07 -20.82
CA SER A 32 7.71 -3.04 -19.46
C SER A 32 7.17 -1.88 -18.63
N LEU A 33 6.97 -0.70 -19.22
CA LEU A 33 6.34 0.46 -18.55
C LEU A 33 4.89 0.16 -18.13
N LEU A 34 4.10 -0.47 -19.01
CA LEU A 34 2.73 -0.88 -18.68
C LEU A 34 2.69 -1.90 -17.52
N ILE A 35 3.63 -2.85 -17.50
CA ILE A 35 3.76 -3.80 -16.39
C ILE A 35 4.12 -3.06 -15.11
N MET A 36 5.11 -2.15 -15.15
CA MET A 36 5.50 -1.35 -13.98
C MET A 36 4.35 -0.50 -13.45
N LEU A 37 3.57 0.14 -14.33
CA LEU A 37 2.40 0.93 -13.94
C LEU A 37 1.32 0.06 -13.28
N ALA A 38 1.01 -1.11 -13.86
CA ALA A 38 0.05 -2.05 -13.28
C ALA A 38 0.50 -2.60 -11.92
N ARG A 39 1.82 -2.76 -11.71
CA ARG A 39 2.38 -3.17 -10.42
C ARG A 39 2.36 -2.06 -9.38
N ALA A 40 2.60 -0.81 -9.79
CA ALA A 40 2.58 0.36 -8.90
C ALA A 40 1.17 0.75 -8.45
N GLN A 41 0.15 0.46 -9.26
CA GLN A 41 -1.26 0.62 -8.89
C GLN A 41 -1.77 -0.44 -7.92
N LEU A 42 -1.05 -1.55 -7.73
CA LEU A 42 -1.44 -2.53 -6.73
C LEU A 42 -1.18 -1.93 -5.35
N PRO A 43 -2.21 -1.77 -4.51
CA PRO A 43 -2.03 -1.13 -3.23
C PRO A 43 -1.11 -1.99 -2.37
N THR A 44 0.02 -1.40 -1.96
CA THR A 44 0.99 -2.02 -1.05
C THR A 44 0.41 -2.05 0.36
N TYR A 45 -0.66 -2.79 0.56
CA TYR A 45 -1.10 -3.16 1.89
C TYR A 45 -0.09 -4.18 2.42
N PHE A 46 0.58 -3.83 3.51
CA PHE A 46 1.44 -4.75 4.24
C PHE A 46 0.53 -5.83 4.84
N ARG A 47 0.26 -6.90 4.08
CA ARG A 47 -0.39 -8.10 4.60
C ARG A 47 0.64 -8.84 5.44
N ALA A 48 0.70 -8.55 6.73
CA ALA A 48 1.33 -9.48 7.65
C ALA A 48 0.39 -10.69 7.76
N TYR A 49 0.85 -11.85 7.27
CA TYR A 49 0.14 -13.13 7.40
C TYR A 49 -1.32 -13.10 6.89
N ASP A 50 -1.53 -12.60 5.67
CA ASP A 50 -2.78 -12.69 4.87
C ASP A 50 -4.12 -12.22 5.51
N MET A 51 -4.12 -11.78 6.77
CA MET A 51 -5.35 -11.62 7.56
C MET A 51 -5.42 -10.30 8.33
N LEU A 52 -4.29 -9.59 8.49
CA LEU A 52 -4.24 -8.35 9.26
C LEU A 52 -3.80 -7.21 8.35
N THR A 53 -4.78 -6.57 7.71
CA THR A 53 -4.59 -5.22 7.18
C THR A 53 -4.33 -4.32 8.37
N PHE A 54 -3.08 -3.84 8.51
CA PHE A 54 -2.71 -2.83 9.50
C PHE A 54 -3.46 -1.53 9.19
N ASN A 55 -4.70 -1.45 9.64
CA ASN A 55 -5.55 -0.27 9.57
C ASN A 55 -5.60 0.39 10.96
N MET A 56 -5.80 1.70 11.03
CA MET A 56 -5.96 2.41 12.30
C MET A 56 -7.13 1.87 13.11
N GLU A 57 -8.19 1.42 12.44
CA GLU A 57 -9.33 0.77 13.07
C GLU A 57 -8.94 -0.52 13.81
N MET A 58 -8.04 -1.31 13.24
CA MET A 58 -7.52 -2.52 13.87
C MET A 58 -6.70 -2.18 15.12
N PHE A 59 -5.87 -1.15 15.06
CA PHE A 59 -5.13 -0.67 16.24
C PHE A 59 -6.07 -0.25 17.38
N VAL A 60 -7.12 0.51 17.06
CA VAL A 60 -8.13 0.91 18.04
C VAL A 60 -8.87 -0.30 18.61
N SER A 61 -9.22 -1.28 17.77
CA SER A 61 -9.90 -2.50 18.23
C SER A 61 -9.04 -3.31 19.23
N ILE A 62 -7.73 -3.42 18.99
CA ILE A 62 -6.80 -4.11 19.90
C ILE A 62 -6.67 -3.34 21.21
N MET A 63 -6.61 -2.01 21.15
CA MET A 63 -6.54 -1.18 22.36
C MET A 63 -7.81 -1.36 23.21
N GLN A 64 -8.99 -1.33 22.58
CA GLN A 64 -10.27 -1.52 23.27
C GLN A 64 -10.39 -2.90 23.92
N THR A 65 -9.96 -3.97 23.23
CA THR A 65 -9.99 -5.32 23.81
C THR A 65 -9.03 -5.46 24.99
N ALA A 66 -7.83 -4.88 24.90
CA ALA A 66 -6.87 -4.86 26.01
C ALA A 66 -7.41 -4.09 27.23
N TYR A 67 -8.05 -2.93 27.03
CA TYR A 67 -8.67 -2.17 28.12
C TYR A 67 -9.83 -2.93 28.76
N SER A 68 -10.69 -3.56 27.95
CA SER A 68 -11.80 -4.38 28.45
C SER A 68 -11.29 -5.53 29.33
N MET A 69 -10.28 -6.27 28.84
CA MET A 69 -9.63 -7.35 29.60
C MET A 69 -9.02 -6.83 30.91
N TYR A 70 -8.35 -5.68 30.85
CA TYR A 70 -7.76 -5.05 32.03
C TYR A 70 -8.81 -4.68 33.08
N THR A 71 -9.94 -4.11 32.67
CA THR A 71 -11.02 -3.75 33.59
C THR A 71 -11.66 -4.98 34.24
N LEU A 72 -11.78 -6.10 33.51
CA LEU A 72 -12.29 -7.36 34.05
C LEU A 72 -11.35 -8.01 35.07
N LEU A 73 -10.04 -7.86 34.90
CA LEU A 73 -9.04 -8.39 35.85
C LEU A 73 -8.83 -7.49 37.08
N ARG A 74 -9.23 -6.22 36.97
CA ARG A 74 -9.09 -5.22 38.04
C ARG A 74 -10.24 -5.28 39.06
N THR A 75 -11.38 -5.88 38.70
CA THR A 75 -12.49 -6.19 39.62
C THR A 75 -12.24 -7.48 40.37
#